data_AF-A0A0J9BA81-F1
#
_entry.id   AF-A0A0J9BA81-F1
#
_cell.length_a   1.000
_cell.length_b   1.000
_cell.length_c   1.000
_cell.angle_alpha   90.00
_cell.angle_beta   90.00
_cell.angle_gamma   90.00
#
_symmetry.space_group_name_H-M   'P 1'
#
loop_
_entity.id
_entity.type
_entity.pdbx_description
1 polymer ?
#
loop_
_entity_poly.entity_id
_entity_poly.type
_entity_poly.pdbx_seq_one_letter_code
_entity_poly.pdbx_strand_id
1 'polypeptide(L)' 'MDNNSLAHTKWDCKYHLVFAPKYRRQVIYKDIKADVGQILGTLCRRKGIEIIEAQCMPDHIHMLVSIPP' A
#
# COMPACT_ATOMS: atom_id res chain seq x y z
N MET A 1 18.11 10.06 8.16
CA MET A 1 18.25 9.68 6.74
C MET A 1 18.01 8.20 6.68
N ASP A 2 17.01 7.77 5.92
CA ASP A 2 16.63 6.36 5.80
C ASP A 2 17.83 5.61 5.22
N ASN A 3 18.42 4.71 6.02
CA ASN A 3 19.72 4.10 5.75
C ASN A 3 19.54 2.61 5.39
N ASN A 4 18.57 2.33 4.52
CA ASN A 4 18.28 0.97 4.11
C ASN A 4 19.39 0.46 3.19
N SER A 5 19.91 -0.73 3.50
CA SER A 5 20.99 -1.34 2.74
C SER A 5 20.87 -2.86 2.66
N LEU A 6 21.31 -3.39 1.53
CA LEU A 6 21.59 -4.80 1.27
C LEU A 6 23.10 -4.97 1.10
N ALA A 7 23.58 -6.19 0.85
CA ALA A 7 25.00 -6.49 0.71
C ALA A 7 25.75 -5.57 -0.28
N HIS A 8 25.09 -5.17 -1.37
CA HIS A 8 25.69 -4.35 -2.43
C HIS A 8 24.78 -3.23 -2.93
N THR A 9 23.78 -2.80 -2.15
CA THR A 9 22.81 -1.79 -2.57
C THR A 9 22.40 -0.93 -1.40
N LYS A 10 22.39 0.39 -1.58
CA LYS A 10 21.69 1.33 -0.70
C LYS A 10 20.46 1.83 -1.43
N TRP A 11 19.35 1.96 -0.72
CA TRP A 11 18.08 2.25 -1.38
C TRP A 11 17.17 3.12 -0.52
N ASP A 12 16.36 3.92 -1.19
CA ASP A 12 15.21 4.65 -0.64
C ASP A 12 14.11 4.62 -1.72
N CYS A 13 13.36 3.53 -1.74
CA CYS A 13 12.43 3.20 -2.80
C CYS A 13 10.99 3.29 -2.27
N LYS A 14 10.42 4.49 -2.40
CA LYS A 14 9.04 4.79 -2.00
C LYS A 14 8.14 4.90 -3.23
N TYR A 15 6.98 4.25 -3.19
CA TYR A 15 6.03 4.21 -4.29
C TYR A 15 4.65 4.67 -3.83
N HIS A 16 4.03 5.55 -4.62
CA HIS A 16 2.63 5.91 -4.47
C HIS A 16 1.77 4.98 -5.34
N LEU A 17 1.06 4.06 -4.71
CA LEU A 17 0.18 3.09 -5.35
C LEU A 17 -1.27 3.54 -5.23
N VAL A 18 -2.01 3.48 -6.34
CA VAL A 18 -3.42 3.84 -6.38
C VAL A 18 -4.24 2.70 -6.97
N PHE A 19 -5.24 2.22 -6.23
CA PHE A 19 -6.17 1.18 -6.67
C PHE A 19 -7.58 1.76 -6.77
N ALA A 20 -8.26 1.52 -7.90
CA ALA A 20 -9.66 1.90 -8.07
C ALA A 20 -10.53 0.65 -8.27
N PRO A 21 -11.74 0.59 -7.70
CA PRO A 21 -12.70 -0.46 -8.01
C PRO A 21 -13.10 -0.36 -9.49
N LYS A 22 -13.50 -1.49 -10.08
CA LYS A 22 -14.01 -1.52 -11.45
C LYS A 22 -15.15 -0.52 -11.61
N TYR A 23 -15.05 0.35 -12.61
CA TYR A 23 -15.99 1.46 -12.86
C TYR A 23 -16.09 2.53 -11.75
N ARG A 24 -15.14 2.61 -10.82
CA ARG A 24 -15.15 3.59 -9.69
C ARG A 24 -16.43 3.55 -8.86
N ARG A 25 -17.02 2.37 -8.68
CA ARG A 25 -18.24 2.20 -7.88
C ARG A 25 -17.98 2.55 -6.42
N GLN A 26 -18.60 3.62 -5.95
CA GLN A 26 -18.44 4.14 -4.58
C GLN A 26 -19.12 3.29 -3.50
N VAL A 27 -20.12 2.50 -3.89
CA VAL A 27 -21.00 1.79 -2.95
C VAL A 27 -20.26 0.67 -2.23
N ILE A 28 -19.44 -0.08 -2.97
CA ILE A 28 -18.76 -1.27 -2.44
C ILE A 28 -17.71 -0.87 -1.39
N TYR A 29 -17.01 0.23 -1.62
CA TYR A 29 -15.80 0.57 -0.85
C TYR A 29 -16.07 1.02 0.58
N LYS A 30 -17.25 1.53 0.89
CA LYS A 30 -17.61 1.87 2.27
C LYS A 30 -17.75 0.62 3.13
N ASP A 31 -18.41 -0.40 2.59
CA ASP A 31 -18.74 -1.62 3.33
C ASP A 31 -17.53 -2.54 3.47
N ILE A 32 -16.68 -2.64 2.43
CA ILE A 32 -15.50 -3.53 2.44
C ILE A 32 -14.21 -2.84 2.91
N LYS A 33 -14.26 -1.58 3.36
CA LYS A 33 -13.06 -0.80 3.72
C LYS A 33 -12.17 -1.52 4.73
N ALA A 34 -12.78 -2.11 5.77
CA ALA A 34 -12.06 -2.82 6.82
C ALA A 34 -11.34 -4.06 6.26
N ASP A 35 -12.06 -4.86 5.48
CA ASP A 35 -11.53 -6.09 4.87
C ASP A 35 -10.38 -5.78 3.92
N VAL A 36 -10.54 -4.78 3.05
CA VAL A 36 -9.49 -4.39 2.09
C VAL A 36 -8.24 -3.89 2.82
N GLY A 37 -8.41 -3.08 3.86
CA GLY A 37 -7.29 -2.64 4.70
C GLY A 37 -6.56 -3.81 5.35
N GLN A 38 -7.30 -4.79 5.89
CA GLN A 38 -6.73 -5.99 6.50
C GLN A 38 -6.00 -6.87 5.47
N ILE A 39 -6.59 -7.09 4.29
CA ILE A 39 -6.01 -7.91 3.21
C ILE A 39 -4.71 -7.28 2.71
N LEU A 40 -4.71 -5.99 2.38
CA LEU A 40 -3.53 -5.29 1.88
C LEU A 40 -2.44 -5.21 2.95
N GLY A 41 -2.80 -4.88 4.20
CA GLY A 41 -1.87 -4.88 5.32
C GLY A 41 -1.24 -6.25 5.57
N THR A 42 -2.02 -7.33 5.46
CA THR A 42 -1.53 -8.71 5.60
C THR A 42 -0.58 -9.07 4.46
N LEU A 43 -0.91 -8.68 3.22
CA LEU A 43 -0.09 -8.95 2.05
C LEU A 43 1.27 -8.23 2.13
N CYS A 44 1.28 -6.94 2.46
CA CYS A 44 2.51 -6.16 2.61
C CYS A 44 3.41 -6.78 3.69
N ARG A 45 2.85 -7.12 4.85
CA ARG A 45 3.59 -7.78 5.94
C ARG A 45 4.21 -9.11 5.50
N ARG A 46 3.45 -9.94 4.78
CA ARG A 46 3.93 -11.22 4.24
C ARG A 46 5.05 -11.05 3.21
N LYS A 47 5.07 -9.93 2.51
CA LYS A 47 6.08 -9.60 1.48
C LYS A 47 7.26 -8.78 2.02
N GLY A 48 7.26 -8.43 3.31
CA GLY A 48 8.29 -7.55 3.88
C GLY A 48 8.24 -6.11 3.34
N ILE A 49 7.07 -5.68 2.84
CA ILE A 49 6.83 -4.33 2.35
C ILE A 49 6.37 -3.46 3.53
N GLU A 50 7.01 -2.33 3.71
CA GLU A 50 6.64 -1.35 4.72
C GLU A 50 5.56 -0.42 4.16
N ILE A 51 4.48 -0.24 4.91
CA ILE A 51 3.42 0.73 4.61
C ILE A 51 3.72 2.00 5.40
N ILE A 52 4.03 3.10 4.71
CA ILE A 52 4.27 4.41 5.31
C ILE A 52 2.93 5.10 5.57
N GLU A 53 2.07 5.14 4.55
CA GLU A 53 0.71 5.67 4.65
C GLU A 53 -0.25 4.83 3.82
N ALA A 54 -1.50 4.67 4.29
CA ALA A 54 -2.55 4.04 3.50
C ALA A 54 -3.91 4.67 3.84
N GLN A 55 -4.65 5.08 2.82
CA GLN A 55 -5.96 5.69 2.96
C GLN A 55 -6.95 5.08 1.96
N CYS A 56 -8.07 4.57 2.47
CA CYS A 56 -9.19 4.13 1.64
C CYS A 56 -10.21 5.26 1.51
N MET A 57 -10.38 5.75 0.29
CA MET A 57 -11.40 6.71 -0.15
C MET A 57 -12.64 5.97 -0.70
N PRO A 58 -13.77 6.66 -0.93
CA PRO A 58 -14.99 6.01 -1.42
C PRO A 58 -14.84 5.32 -2.79
N ASP A 59 -13.98 5.80 -3.68
CA ASP A 59 -13.81 5.28 -5.04
C ASP A 59 -12.38 4.87 -5.38
N HIS A 60 -11.44 4.91 -4.43
CA HIS A 60 -10.06 4.47 -4.64
C HIS A 60 -9.29 4.30 -3.32
N ILE A 61 -8.10 3.70 -3.36
CA ILE A 61 -7.15 3.61 -2.26
C ILE A 61 -5.87 4.30 -2.67
N HIS A 62 -5.30 5.10 -1.77
CA HIS A 62 -3.92 5.57 -1.84
C HIS A 62 -3.05 4.79 -0.85
N MET A 63 -1.89 4.34 -1.30
CA MET A 63 -0.86 3.76 -0.43
C MET A 63 0.49 4.36 -0.77
N LEU A 64 1.22 4.81 0.25
CA LEU A 64 2.64 5.09 0.16
C LEU A 64 3.38 3.93 0.82
N VAL A 65 4.17 3.21 0.05
CA VAL A 65 4.89 2.02 0.51
C VAL A 65 6.38 2.13 0.21
N SER A 66 7.19 1.56 1.10
CA SER A 66 8.63 1.36 0.93
C SER A 66 8.87 -0.09 0.54
N ILE A 67 9.40 -0.31 -0.66
CA ILE A 67 9.62 -1.65 -1.24
C ILE A 67 11.12 -1.82 -1.48
N PRO A 68 11.77 -2.86 -0.92
CA PRO A 68 13.16 -3.16 -1.23
C PRO A 68 13.38 -3.39 -2.73
N PRO A 69 14.54 -3.00 -3.30
CA PRO A 69 14.86 -3.18 -4.72
C PRO A 69 15.02 -4.65 -5.11
#